data_AF-A0A7C1ULT9-F1
#
_entry.id   AF-A0A7C1ULT9-F1
#
_cell.length_a   1.000
_cell.length_b   1.000
_cell.length_c   1.000
_cell.angle_alpha   90.00
_cell.angle_beta   90.00
_cell.angle_gamma   90.00
#
_symmetry.space_group_name_H-M   'P 1'
#
loop_
_entity.id
_entity.type
_entity.pdbx_description
1 polymer ?
#
loop_
_entity_poly.entity_id
_entity_poly.type
_entity_poly.pdbx_seq_one_letter_code
_entity_poly.pdbx_strand_id
1 'polypeptide(L)'
;MAREYLLDAVDMEPPEPLVRAMELAEKLGKGDYLRMRHRREPCLLYDNLKQQGFSFITCTGSDVAYDVFIWHEGDAGAQSSVLTRADTLVIKLSSVKPSYP
;
A
#
# COMPACT_ATOMS: atom_id res chain seq x y z
N MET A 1 -4.34 18.76 -1.01
CA MET A 1 -4.96 17.74 -1.88
C MET A 1 -3.98 16.59 -1.93
N ALA A 2 -4.33 15.45 -1.35
CA ALA A 2 -3.51 14.24 -1.40
C ALA A 2 -3.45 13.72 -2.84
N ARG A 3 -2.27 13.50 -3.42
CA ARG A 3 -2.17 12.81 -4.72
C ARG A 3 -2.14 11.31 -4.48
N GLU A 4 -3.00 10.61 -5.21
CA GLU A 4 -2.96 9.16 -5.29
C GLU A 4 -2.01 8.74 -6.41
N TYR A 5 -1.03 7.92 -6.09
CA TYR A 5 -0.18 7.26 -7.09
C TYR A 5 -0.69 5.84 -7.25
N LEU A 6 -0.99 5.40 -8.47
CA LEU A 6 -1.45 4.04 -8.72
C LEU A 6 -0.34 3.25 -9.42
N LEU A 7 0.01 2.09 -8.87
CA LEU A 7 0.99 1.16 -9.43
C LEU A 7 0.31 -0.18 -9.72
N ASP A 8 0.14 -0.49 -11.00
CA ASP A 8 -0.32 -1.80 -11.44
C ASP A 8 0.89 -2.75 -11.53
N ALA A 9 1.01 -3.65 -10.54
CA ALA A 9 2.03 -4.69 -10.49
C ALA A 9 1.45 -6.09 -10.74
N VAL A 10 0.29 -6.17 -11.40
CA VAL A 10 -0.40 -7.42 -11.72
C VAL A 10 0.42 -8.34 -12.63
N ASP A 11 1.07 -7.76 -13.63
CA ASP A 11 1.83 -8.48 -14.66
C ASP A 11 3.33 -8.60 -14.34
N MET A 12 3.79 -7.86 -13.32
CA MET A 12 5.20 -7.77 -12.99
C MET A 12 5.71 -9.05 -12.30
N GLU A 13 6.89 -9.50 -12.71
CA GLU A 13 7.59 -10.62 -12.08
C GLU A 13 8.35 -10.16 -10.82
N PRO A 14 8.37 -10.95 -9.73
CA PRO A 14 9.21 -10.62 -8.59
C PRO A 14 10.69 -10.59 -9.04
N PRO A 15 11.48 -9.52 -8.76
CA PRO A 15 11.29 -8.47 -7.74
C PRO A 15 10.87 -7.06 -8.25
N GLU A 16 10.54 -6.89 -9.53
CA GLU A 16 10.15 -5.58 -10.09
C GLU A 16 9.02 -4.84 -9.34
N PRO A 17 7.93 -5.51 -8.87
CA PRO A 17 6.87 -4.86 -8.09
C PRO A 17 7.40 -4.12 -6.87
N LEU A 18 8.37 -4.72 -6.19
CA LEU A 18 8.95 -4.20 -4.96
C LEU A 18 9.76 -2.94 -5.24
N VAL A 19 10.64 -3.01 -6.25
CA VAL A 19 11.51 -1.88 -6.62
C VAL A 19 10.64 -0.69 -7.04
N ARG A 20 9.64 -0.93 -7.89
CA ARG A 20 8.76 0.13 -8.40
C ARG A 20 7.91 0.75 -7.29
N ALA A 21 7.41 -0.06 -6.37
CA ALA A 21 6.65 0.44 -5.22
C ALA A 21 7.52 1.26 -4.27
N MET A 22 8.75 0.81 -3.99
CA MET A 22 9.71 1.53 -3.16
C MET A 22 10.12 2.87 -3.82
N GLU A 23 10.49 2.85 -5.10
CA GLU A 23 10.85 4.07 -5.84
C GLU A 23 9.72 5.11 -5.88
N LEU A 24 8.47 4.65 -5.97
CA LEU A 24 7.31 5.53 -5.90
C LEU A 24 7.04 5.99 -4.47
N ALA A 25 7.17 5.11 -3.48
CA ALA A 25 6.99 5.43 -2.08
C ALA A 25 7.99 6.50 -1.61
N GLU A 26 9.26 6.41 -2.03
CA GLU A 26 10.28 7.43 -1.75
C GLU A 26 10.01 8.77 -2.45
N LYS A 27 9.25 8.76 -3.56
CA LYS A 27 8.82 9.98 -4.27
C LYS A 27 7.52 10.56 -3.72
N LEU A 28 6.83 9.88 -2.79
CA LEU A 28 5.62 10.40 -2.18
C LEU A 28 5.96 11.66 -1.39
N GLY A 29 5.24 12.74 -1.68
CA GLY A 29 5.28 13.95 -0.86
C GLY A 29 4.43 13.81 0.39
N LYS A 30 4.55 14.80 1.28
CA LYS A 30 3.67 14.90 2.46
C LYS A 30 2.21 15.02 2.03
N GLY A 31 1.38 14.12 2.52
CA GLY A 31 -0.03 13.99 2.16
C GLY A 31 -0.32 13.12 0.93
N ASP A 32 0.69 12.58 0.24
CA ASP A 32 0.49 11.65 -0.87
C ASP A 32 0.43 10.20 -0.40
N TYR A 33 -0.18 9.34 -1.20
CA TYR A 33 -0.23 7.90 -0.93
C TYR A 33 -0.10 7.09 -2.22
N LEU A 34 0.52 5.91 -2.11
CA LEU A 34 0.69 4.96 -3.19
C LEU A 34 -0.32 3.83 -3.04
N ARG A 35 -1.05 3.52 -4.11
CA ARG A 35 -1.95 2.39 -4.25
C ARG A 35 -1.33 1.41 -5.22
N MET A 36 -0.91 0.27 -4.71
CA MET A 36 -0.34 -0.81 -5.49
C MET A 36 -1.36 -1.93 -5.68
N ARG A 37 -1.56 -2.37 -6.92
CA ARG A 37 -2.42 -3.51 -7.26
C ARG A 37 -1.58 -4.72 -7.58
N HIS A 38 -1.89 -5.83 -6.93
CA HIS A 38 -1.14 -7.07 -7.07
C HIS A 38 -2.07 -8.27 -7.19
N ARG A 39 -1.71 -9.22 -8.08
CA ARG A 39 -2.38 -10.52 -8.19
C ARG A 39 -2.04 -11.55 -7.09
N ARG A 40 -0.99 -11.31 -6.30
CA ARG A 40 -0.42 -12.22 -5.30
C ARG A 40 0.04 -11.43 -4.09
N GLU A 41 0.07 -12.07 -2.93
CA GLU A 41 0.44 -11.44 -1.66
C GLU A 41 1.95 -11.07 -1.66
N PRO A 42 2.31 -9.77 -1.62
CA PRO A 42 3.71 -9.34 -1.69
C PRO A 42 4.34 -9.27 -0.28
N CYS A 43 4.70 -10.43 0.28
CA CYS A 43 5.24 -10.50 1.65
C CYS A 43 6.51 -9.65 1.86
N LEU A 44 7.42 -9.61 0.87
CA LEU A 44 8.68 -8.86 0.96
C LEU A 44 8.48 -7.34 0.98
N LEU A 45 7.41 -6.86 0.35
CA LEU A 45 7.09 -5.43 0.30
C LEU A 45 6.74 -4.92 1.70
N TYR A 46 5.88 -5.66 2.41
CA TYR A 46 5.44 -5.29 3.76
C TYR A 46 6.60 -5.17 4.74
N ASP A 47 7.58 -6.08 4.64
CA ASP A 47 8.77 -6.05 5.50
C ASP A 47 9.62 -4.79 5.24
N ASN A 48 9.89 -4.48 3.97
CA ASN A 48 10.66 -3.28 3.59
C ASN A 48 9.96 -1.99 4.04
N LEU A 49 8.66 -1.86 3.82
CA LEU A 49 7.90 -0.68 4.22
C LEU A 49 7.94 -0.46 5.74
N LYS A 50 7.83 -1.55 6.50
CA LYS A 50 7.92 -1.50 7.97
C LYS A 50 9.32 -1.10 8.45
N GLN A 51 10.37 -1.63 7.84
CA GLN A 51 11.75 -1.26 8.15
C GLN A 51 12.03 0.22 7.87
N GLN A 52 11.40 0.76 6.84
CA GLN A 52 11.55 2.15 6.40
C GLN A 52 10.65 3.15 7.15
N GLY A 53 9.77 2.68 8.05
CA GLY A 53 8.85 3.56 8.78
C GLY A 53 7.70 4.09 7.92
N PHE A 54 7.22 3.29 6.97
CA PHE A 54 6.00 3.58 6.21
C PHE A 54 4.82 2.80 6.77
N SER A 55 3.65 3.42 6.75
CA SER A 55 2.39 2.76 7.07
C SER A 55 1.74 2.23 5.81
N PHE A 56 1.11 1.06 5.91
CA PHE A 56 0.40 0.45 4.80
C PHE A 56 -0.90 -0.22 5.23
N ILE A 57 -1.88 -0.29 4.32
CA ILE A 57 -3.15 -1.00 4.46
C ILE A 57 -3.30 -1.91 3.25
N THR A 58 -3.64 -3.17 3.50
CA THR A 58 -3.99 -4.10 2.43
C THR A 58 -5.49 -4.32 2.41
N CYS A 59 -6.08 -4.07 1.25
CA CYS A 59 -7.46 -4.33 0.92
C CYS A 59 -7.52 -5.50 -0.07
N THR A 60 -8.41 -6.46 0.15
CA THR A 60 -8.70 -7.53 -0.80
C THR A 60 -10.09 -7.27 -1.38
N GLY A 61 -10.16 -7.02 -2.68
CA GLY A 61 -11.41 -6.74 -3.40
C GLY A 61 -11.84 -7.94 -4.25
N SER A 62 -13.08 -7.89 -4.76
CA SER A 62 -13.58 -8.92 -5.69
C SER A 62 -13.04 -8.76 -7.12
N ASP A 63 -12.57 -7.56 -7.49
CA ASP A 63 -12.13 -7.22 -8.85
C ASP A 63 -10.59 -7.28 -9.00
N VAL A 64 -9.87 -6.87 -7.95
CA VAL A 64 -8.41 -6.96 -7.84
C VAL A 64 -8.06 -7.77 -6.61
N ALA A 65 -7.21 -8.79 -6.78
CA ALA A 65 -6.89 -9.75 -5.72
C ALA A 65 -6.31 -9.07 -4.46
N TYR A 66 -5.39 -8.11 -4.62
CA TYR A 66 -4.79 -7.38 -3.50
C TYR A 66 -4.49 -5.93 -3.90
N ASP A 67 -5.08 -4.97 -3.18
CA ASP A 67 -4.76 -3.54 -3.23
C ASP A 67 -3.98 -3.18 -1.95
N VAL A 68 -2.76 -2.65 -2.09
CA VAL A 68 -1.94 -2.17 -0.98
C VAL A 68 -1.85 -0.66 -1.06
N PHE A 69 -2.31 0.02 -0.02
CA PHE A 69 -2.15 1.46 0.16
C PHE A 69 -0.94 1.70 1.06
N ILE A 70 -0.06 2.62 0.67
CA ILE A 70 1.22 2.91 1.34
C ILE A 70 1.32 4.43 1.49
N TRP A 71 1.72 4.89 2.66
CA TRP A 71 1.95 6.30 2.94
C TRP A 71 3.02 6.49 4.03
N HIS A 72 3.55 7.70 4.15
CA HIS A 72 4.53 8.04 5.19
C HIS A 72 3.90 7.97 6.59
N GLU A 73 4.58 7.29 7.53
CA GLU A 73 4.15 7.30 8.93
C GLU A 73 4.28 8.73 9.49
N GLY A 74 3.17 9.27 10.00
CA GLY A 74 3.08 10.66 10.46
C GLY A 74 2.35 11.61 9.50
N ASP A 75 2.04 11.17 8.27
CA ASP A 75 1.26 11.95 7.32
C ASP A 75 -0.26 11.75 7.52
N ALA A 76 -0.83 12.52 8.45
CA ALA A 76 -2.26 12.49 8.74
C ALA A 76 -3.14 12.78 7.50
N GLY A 77 -2.69 13.66 6.60
CA GLY A 77 -3.43 14.00 5.38
C GLY A 77 -3.54 12.84 4.39
N ALA A 78 -2.46 12.07 4.23
CA ALA A 78 -2.45 10.86 3.41
C ALA A 78 -3.32 9.78 4.05
N GLN A 79 -3.14 9.58 5.37
CA GLN A 79 -3.89 8.59 6.14
C GLN A 79 -5.41 8.79 6.04
N SER A 80 -5.91 10.02 6.22
CA SER A 80 -7.34 10.30 6.09
C SER A 80 -7.87 9.99 4.68
N SER A 81 -7.08 10.31 3.65
CA SER A 81 -7.46 10.05 2.25
C SER A 81 -7.50 8.56 1.95
N VAL A 82 -6.50 7.80 2.43
CA VAL A 82 -6.47 6.34 2.34
C VAL A 82 -7.63 5.72 3.09
N LEU A 83 -7.94 6.17 4.31
CA LEU A 83 -9.07 5.66 5.09
C LEU A 83 -10.39 5.87 4.36
N THR A 84 -10.66 7.07 3.81
CA THR A 84 -11.89 7.32 3.02
C THR A 84 -11.96 6.43 1.77
N ARG A 85 -10.82 6.22 1.09
CA ARG A 85 -10.76 5.39 -0.12
C ARG A 85 -10.91 3.90 0.20
N ALA A 86 -10.26 3.44 1.26
CA ALA A 86 -10.30 2.06 1.76
C ALA A 86 -11.66 1.71 2.34
N ASP A 87 -12.32 2.65 3.02
CA ASP A 87 -13.71 2.51 3.52
C ASP A 87 -14.68 2.19 2.38
N THR A 88 -14.53 2.87 1.24
CA THR A 88 -15.33 2.58 0.04
C THR A 88 -15.00 1.21 -0.56
N LEU A 89 -13.81 0.66 -0.31
CA LEU A 89 -13.31 -0.57 -0.93
C LEU A 89 -13.40 -1.81 -0.04
N VAL A 90 -13.61 -1.68 1.29
CA VAL A 90 -13.46 -2.81 2.22
C VAL A 90 -14.54 -2.89 3.32
N ILE A 91 -15.24 -4.04 3.31
CA ILE A 91 -16.13 -4.59 4.35
C ILE A 91 -15.35 -5.40 5.42
N LYS A 92 -14.02 -5.48 5.33
CA LYS A 92 -13.16 -6.24 6.25
C LYS A 92 -11.79 -5.58 6.47
N LEU A 93 -11.75 -4.58 7.36
CA LEU A 93 -10.52 -4.10 7.99
C LEU A 93 -9.92 -5.26 8.80
N SER A 94 -9.14 -6.11 8.14
CA SER A 94 -8.33 -7.10 8.83
C SER A 94 -7.14 -6.34 9.40
N SER A 95 -7.34 -5.81 10.60
CA SER A 95 -6.29 -5.26 11.45
C SER A 95 -5.05 -6.16 11.35
N VAL A 96 -3.95 -5.55 10.92
CA VAL A 96 -2.60 -6.10 10.83
C VAL A 96 -2.38 -7.08 12.00
N LYS A 97 -2.31 -8.38 11.68
CA LYS A 97 -1.83 -9.39 12.64
C LYS A 97 -0.32 -9.26 12.74
N PRO A 98 0.24 -9.04 13.94
CA PRO A 98 1.68 -8.96 14.11
C PRO A 98 2.30 -10.37 14.19
N SER A 99 3.58 -10.40 13.84
CA SER A 99 4.55 -11.43 14.18
C SER A 99 4.47 -12.73 13.38
N TYR A 100 5.25 -12.79 12.29
CA TYR A 100 5.80 -14.07 11.85
C TYR A 100 7.07 -14.34 12.68
N PRO A 101 7.22 -15.52 13.32
CA PRO A 101 8.44 -15.92 14.00
C PRO A 101 9.57 -16.26 13.02
#